data_AF-A0A812Z0Q5-F1
#
_entry.id   AF-A0A812Z0Q5-F1
#
_cell.length_a   1.000
_cell.length_b   1.000
_cell.length_c   1.000
_cell.angle_alpha   90.00
_cell.angle_beta   90.00
_cell.angle_gamma   90.00
#
_symmetry.space_group_name_H-M   'P 1'
#
loop_
_entity.id
_entity.type
_entity.pdbx_description
1 polymer ?
#
loop_
_entity_poly.entity_id
_entity_poly.type
_entity_poly.pdbx_seq_one_letter_code
_entity_poly.pdbx_strand_id
1 'polypeptide(L)'
;AIHARSFFSTQGLPEMKASNAGASGRREEPQLLYEDEDMAVVLKPSGWSCTPQPEGVDPSWVWLAPAARRARAAKLLAQESAAPLQGWLLLQFGHDPACDVCRDQTLDRGLVHRLDVETSGPMLVGKTHKGYEHARNQILLGVLKDYVILVHGGFAPDRVRGECHLAIDTSTYLETGKVSVDAGGQAASTVWEVLAEYQSPETRE
;
A
#
# COMPACT_ATOMS: atom_id res chain seq x y z
N ALA A 1 -17.32 -16.46 14.56
CA ALA A 1 -16.96 -16.79 13.16
C ALA A 1 -15.58 -17.44 13.17
N ILE A 2 -15.30 -18.38 12.27
CA ILE A 2 -13.96 -18.99 12.17
C ILE A 2 -13.07 -17.96 11.46
N HIS A 3 -12.45 -17.06 12.21
CA HIS A 3 -11.45 -16.16 11.67
C HIS A 3 -10.25 -17.00 11.23
N ALA A 4 -9.81 -16.82 9.98
CA ALA A 4 -8.66 -17.50 9.42
C ALA A 4 -7.44 -17.26 10.32
N ARG A 5 -6.62 -18.31 10.52
CA ARG A 5 -5.40 -18.19 11.34
C ARG A 5 -4.42 -17.23 10.66
N SER A 6 -3.86 -16.32 11.44
CA SER A 6 -2.74 -15.44 11.05
C SER A 6 -1.64 -16.25 10.38
N PHE A 7 -1.23 -15.83 9.17
CA PHE A 7 -0.15 -16.45 8.41
C PHE A 7 1.18 -16.42 9.20
N PHE A 8 1.32 -15.46 10.12
CA PHE A 8 2.49 -15.31 10.99
C PHE A 8 2.50 -16.26 12.20
N SER A 9 1.45 -17.06 12.40
CA SER A 9 1.33 -17.97 13.56
C SER A 9 2.17 -19.25 13.47
N THR A 10 2.88 -19.49 12.36
CA THR A 10 3.82 -20.61 12.24
C THR A 10 5.18 -20.23 12.81
N GLN A 11 5.64 -20.98 13.81
CA GLN A 11 6.98 -20.86 14.38
C GLN A 11 8.07 -20.89 13.30
N GLY A 12 9.02 -19.96 13.43
CA GLY A 12 10.16 -19.84 12.54
C GLY A 12 9.97 -18.76 11.49
N LEU A 13 9.86 -17.49 11.91
CA LEU A 13 10.10 -16.38 11.00
C LEU A 13 11.58 -16.46 10.58
N PRO A 14 11.91 -16.60 9.28
CA PRO A 14 13.28 -16.45 8.82
C PRO A 14 13.77 -15.05 9.21
N GLU A 15 15.05 -14.92 9.57
CA GLU A 15 15.70 -13.62 9.72
C GLU A 15 15.45 -12.80 8.45
N MET A 16 14.55 -11.82 8.54
CA MET A 16 14.44 -10.79 7.51
C MET A 16 15.74 -10.00 7.58
N LYS A 17 16.60 -10.19 6.58
CA LYS A 17 17.74 -9.28 6.38
C LYS A 17 17.16 -7.88 6.25
N ALA A 18 17.50 -7.01 7.21
CA ALA A 18 17.22 -5.60 7.09
C ALA A 18 17.74 -5.13 5.72
N SER A 19 16.85 -4.61 4.88
CA SER A 19 17.30 -3.80 3.76
C SER A 19 18.04 -2.61 4.36
N ASN A 20 19.28 -2.37 3.94
CA ASN A 20 20.03 -1.15 4.26
C ASN A 20 19.43 0.10 3.58
N ALA A 21 18.11 0.14 3.40
CA ALA A 21 17.40 1.20 2.74
C ALA A 21 17.05 2.28 3.75
N GLY A 22 18.05 3.12 4.02
CA GLY A 22 17.92 4.28 4.89
C GLY A 22 19.11 5.24 4.79
N ALA A 23 20.23 4.79 4.22
CA ALA A 23 21.46 5.59 4.21
C ALA A 23 21.59 6.58 3.03
N SER A 24 20.73 6.54 2.00
CA SER A 24 20.95 7.34 0.78
C SER A 24 19.92 8.46 0.51
N GLY A 25 18.95 8.69 1.39
CA GLY A 25 17.92 9.73 1.17
C GLY A 25 17.09 9.57 -0.11
N ARG A 26 17.13 8.41 -0.77
CA ARG A 26 16.35 8.10 -1.98
C ARG A 26 15.23 7.14 -1.62
N ARG A 27 14.05 7.38 -2.20
CA ARG A 27 12.88 6.51 -2.10
C ARG A 27 13.19 5.15 -2.73
N GLU A 28 12.76 4.07 -2.08
CA GLU A 28 12.81 2.73 -2.66
C GLU A 28 11.86 2.60 -3.86
N GLU A 29 12.26 1.82 -4.86
CA GLU A 29 11.43 1.55 -6.03
C GLU A 29 10.38 0.46 -5.74
N PRO A 30 9.12 0.62 -6.22
CA PRO A 30 8.13 -0.44 -6.17
C PRO A 30 8.60 -1.70 -6.88
N GLN A 31 8.20 -2.85 -6.35
CA GLN A 31 8.63 -4.15 -6.86
C GLN A 31 7.42 -4.96 -7.32
N LEU A 32 7.56 -5.63 -8.46
CA LEU A 32 6.55 -6.56 -8.93
C LEU A 32 6.69 -7.89 -8.17
N LEU A 33 5.67 -8.26 -7.40
CA LEU A 33 5.62 -9.54 -6.68
C LEU A 33 4.96 -10.64 -7.50
N TYR A 34 3.95 -10.27 -8.28
CA TYR A 34 3.18 -11.19 -9.13
C TYR A 34 2.62 -10.45 -10.34
N GLU A 35 2.50 -11.15 -11.46
CA GLU A 35 1.87 -10.64 -12.67
C GLU A 35 1.29 -11.80 -13.47
N ASP A 36 0.06 -11.62 -13.93
CA ASP A 36 -0.55 -12.43 -14.98
C ASP A 36 -1.03 -11.53 -16.15
N GLU A 37 -1.86 -12.10 -17.03
CA GLU A 37 -2.40 -11.37 -18.19
C GLU A 37 -3.28 -10.18 -17.76
N ASP A 38 -4.06 -10.32 -16.68
CA ASP A 38 -5.12 -9.41 -16.29
C ASP A 38 -4.75 -8.52 -15.08
N MET A 39 -3.88 -8.98 -14.19
CA MET A 39 -3.59 -8.37 -12.89
C MET A 39 -2.10 -8.42 -12.52
N ALA A 40 -1.73 -7.60 -11.54
CA ALA A 40 -0.44 -7.61 -10.89
C ALA A 40 -0.56 -7.37 -9.38
N VAL A 41 0.44 -7.84 -8.63
CA VAL A 41 0.67 -7.45 -7.24
C VAL A 41 1.98 -6.69 -7.16
N VAL A 42 1.90 -5.42 -6.73
CA VAL A 42 3.04 -4.51 -6.62
C VAL A 42 3.33 -4.25 -5.15
N LEU A 43 4.54 -4.54 -4.67
CA LEU A 43 5.01 -4.09 -3.37
C LEU A 43 5.26 -2.59 -3.42
N LYS A 44 4.42 -1.81 -2.74
CA LYS A 44 4.56 -0.36 -2.55
C LYS A 44 5.50 -0.08 -1.37
N PRO A 45 6.63 0.63 -1.54
CA PRO A 45 7.46 1.09 -0.44
C PRO A 45 6.88 2.34 0.25
N SER A 46 7.54 2.77 1.33
CA SER A 46 7.21 4.04 1.98
C SER A 46 7.41 5.25 1.06
N GLY A 47 6.56 6.25 1.25
CA GLY A 47 6.54 7.54 0.58
C GLY A 47 6.04 7.53 -0.87
N TRP A 48 5.38 6.45 -1.29
CA TRP A 48 4.57 6.43 -2.51
C TRP A 48 3.10 6.74 -2.19
N SER A 49 2.50 7.67 -2.90
CA SER A 49 1.08 8.03 -2.77
C SER A 49 0.21 7.18 -3.69
N CYS A 50 -0.88 6.66 -3.14
CA CYS A 50 -1.96 6.03 -3.93
C CYS A 50 -3.06 7.03 -4.32
N THR A 51 -3.01 8.27 -3.81
CA THR A 51 -4.04 9.28 -4.11
C THR A 51 -3.82 9.85 -5.51
N PRO A 52 -4.88 10.02 -6.32
CA PRO A 52 -4.78 10.74 -7.58
C PRO A 52 -4.17 12.13 -7.39
N GLN A 53 -3.20 12.49 -8.21
CA GLN A 53 -2.56 13.80 -8.15
C GLN A 53 -3.48 14.85 -8.79
N PRO A 54 -3.52 16.11 -8.27
CA PRO A 54 -4.36 17.17 -8.84
C PRO A 54 -4.08 17.44 -10.33
N GLU A 55 -2.79 17.43 -10.72
CA GLU A 55 -2.36 17.60 -12.12
C GLU A 55 -2.40 16.29 -12.91
N GLY A 56 -2.77 15.18 -12.26
CA GLY A 56 -2.71 13.84 -12.82
C GLY A 56 -1.28 13.35 -13.07
N VAL A 57 -1.19 12.22 -13.74
CA VAL A 57 0.06 11.71 -14.30
C VAL A 57 -0.01 11.94 -15.79
N ASP A 58 1.00 12.57 -16.37
CA ASP A 58 1.04 12.88 -17.80
C ASP A 58 0.95 11.60 -18.65
N PRO A 59 -0.15 11.42 -19.41
CA PRO A 59 -0.43 10.19 -20.13
C PRO A 59 0.53 9.95 -21.29
N SER A 60 1.28 10.96 -21.74
CA SER A 60 2.26 10.80 -22.83
C SER A 60 3.41 9.86 -22.48
N TRP A 61 3.60 9.53 -21.19
CA TRP A 61 4.70 8.67 -20.73
C TRP A 61 4.64 7.26 -21.33
N VAL A 62 3.47 6.82 -21.77
CA VAL A 62 3.28 5.56 -22.51
C VAL A 62 4.15 5.47 -23.76
N TRP A 63 4.39 6.60 -24.43
CA TRP A 63 5.14 6.67 -25.69
C TRP A 63 6.64 6.94 -25.48
N LEU A 64 7.10 6.99 -24.23
CA LEU A 64 8.52 7.21 -23.96
C LEU A 64 9.36 6.03 -24.43
N ALA A 65 10.43 6.35 -25.17
CA ALA A 65 11.49 5.39 -25.48
C ALA A 65 12.10 4.82 -24.18
N PRO A 66 12.66 3.60 -24.21
CA PRO A 66 13.14 2.91 -23.01
C PRO A 66 14.10 3.74 -22.13
N ALA A 67 15.01 4.50 -22.75
CA ALA A 67 15.94 5.37 -22.00
C ALA A 67 15.23 6.52 -21.28
N ALA A 68 14.27 7.18 -21.95
CA ALA A 68 13.50 8.27 -21.37
C ALA A 68 12.54 7.78 -20.26
N ARG A 69 11.98 6.58 -20.41
CA ARG A 69 11.18 5.91 -19.37
C ARG A 69 11.99 5.68 -18.10
N ARG A 70 13.19 5.11 -18.22
CA ARG A 70 14.11 4.93 -17.08
C ARG A 70 14.48 6.26 -16.43
N ALA A 71 14.77 7.28 -17.23
CA ALA A 71 15.04 8.62 -16.71
C ALA A 71 13.84 9.21 -15.97
N ARG A 72 12.60 8.93 -16.42
CA ARG A 72 11.39 9.38 -15.74
C ARG A 72 11.14 8.62 -14.44
N ALA A 73 11.36 7.32 -14.40
CA ALA A 73 11.32 6.53 -13.16
C ALA A 73 12.35 7.04 -12.15
N ALA A 74 13.58 7.30 -12.58
CA ALA A 74 14.62 7.87 -11.72
C ALA A 74 14.25 9.23 -11.12
N LYS A 75 13.49 10.07 -11.85
CA LYS A 75 12.96 11.33 -11.32
C LYS A 75 11.93 11.09 -10.20
N LEU A 76 11.07 10.09 -10.32
CA LEU A 76 10.11 9.74 -9.26
C LEU A 76 10.82 9.28 -7.98
N LEU A 77 11.90 8.50 -8.13
CA LEU A 77 12.71 8.01 -7.00
C LEU A 77 13.48 9.12 -6.28
N ALA A 78 13.84 10.18 -7.00
CA ALA A 78 14.57 11.32 -6.47
C ALA A 78 13.66 12.46 -5.96
N GLN A 79 12.34 12.33 -6.10
CA GLN A 79 11.39 13.35 -5.66
C GLN A 79 11.32 13.42 -4.13
N GLU A 80 11.43 14.63 -3.57
CA GLU A 80 11.36 14.85 -2.12
C GLU A 80 9.96 14.57 -1.57
N SER A 81 8.93 15.05 -2.24
CA SER A 81 7.53 14.76 -1.88
C SER A 81 7.10 13.36 -2.32
N ALA A 82 5.99 12.88 -1.76
CA ALA A 82 5.44 11.57 -2.07
C ALA A 82 5.22 11.39 -3.58
N ALA A 83 5.83 10.36 -4.16
CA ALA A 83 5.72 10.08 -5.59
C ALA A 83 4.39 9.35 -5.89
N PRO A 84 3.69 9.68 -6.99
CA PRO A 84 2.45 8.98 -7.33
C PRO A 84 2.74 7.55 -7.82
N LEU A 85 2.17 6.55 -7.15
CA LEU A 85 2.28 5.15 -7.54
C LEU A 85 1.69 4.92 -8.95
N GLN A 86 0.61 5.63 -9.28
CA GLN A 86 0.03 5.68 -10.63
C GLN A 86 1.07 6.02 -11.70
N GLY A 87 2.02 6.93 -11.39
CA GLY A 87 3.09 7.31 -12.30
C GLY A 87 4.03 6.15 -12.60
N TRP A 88 4.38 5.38 -11.56
CA TRP A 88 5.19 4.18 -11.73
C TRP A 88 4.42 3.09 -12.49
N LEU A 89 3.14 2.87 -12.21
CA LEU A 89 2.30 1.91 -12.94
C LEU A 89 2.22 2.23 -14.44
N LEU A 90 2.06 3.50 -14.81
CA LEU A 90 2.05 3.92 -16.21
C LEU A 90 3.38 3.64 -16.90
N LEU A 91 4.51 3.90 -16.23
CA LEU A 91 5.84 3.61 -16.77
C LEU A 91 6.07 2.09 -16.90
N GLN A 92 5.61 1.32 -15.91
CA GLN A 92 5.81 -0.12 -15.86
C GLN A 92 4.96 -0.85 -16.90
N PHE A 93 3.65 -0.60 -16.93
CA PHE A 93 2.69 -1.38 -17.71
C PHE A 93 2.15 -0.64 -18.94
N GLY A 94 2.12 0.69 -18.93
CA GLY A 94 1.37 1.46 -19.92
C GLY A 94 1.80 1.23 -21.37
N HIS A 95 3.05 0.85 -21.60
CA HIS A 95 3.58 0.56 -22.93
C HIS A 95 3.03 -0.71 -23.58
N ASP A 96 2.47 -1.63 -22.78
CA ASP A 96 1.81 -2.82 -23.27
C ASP A 96 0.38 -2.47 -23.71
N PRO A 97 0.00 -2.68 -24.99
CA PRO A 97 -1.34 -2.39 -25.47
C PRO A 97 -2.43 -3.23 -24.77
N ALA A 98 -2.10 -4.37 -24.17
CA ALA A 98 -3.04 -5.15 -23.37
C ALA A 98 -3.37 -4.47 -22.03
N CYS A 99 -2.47 -3.62 -21.51
CA CYS A 99 -2.63 -2.91 -20.25
C CYS A 99 -3.43 -1.59 -20.44
N ASP A 100 -4.67 -1.69 -20.92
CA ASP A 100 -5.54 -0.54 -21.17
C ASP A 100 -5.92 0.23 -19.89
N VAL A 101 -6.21 -0.47 -18.80
CA VAL A 101 -6.57 0.16 -17.53
C VAL A 101 -5.41 0.96 -16.91
N CYS A 102 -4.17 0.49 -17.04
CA CYS A 102 -3.01 1.26 -16.54
C CYS A 102 -2.81 2.61 -17.27
N ARG A 103 -3.36 2.76 -18.48
CA ARG A 103 -3.36 4.01 -19.25
C ARG A 103 -4.53 4.92 -18.88
N ASP A 104 -5.62 4.35 -18.37
CA ASP A 104 -6.82 5.06 -17.99
C ASP A 104 -6.69 5.73 -16.61
N GLN A 105 -6.66 7.06 -16.60
CA GLN A 105 -6.62 7.84 -15.35
C GLN A 105 -7.93 7.77 -14.57
N THR A 106 -9.06 7.55 -15.22
CA THR A 106 -10.38 7.48 -14.57
C THR A 106 -10.57 6.21 -13.74
N LEU A 107 -9.74 5.20 -13.98
CA LEU A 107 -9.68 3.93 -13.25
C LEU A 107 -8.45 3.86 -12.33
N ASP A 108 -7.93 5.02 -11.92
CA ASP A 108 -6.75 5.16 -11.06
C ASP A 108 -5.52 4.37 -11.55
N ARG A 109 -5.41 4.20 -12.87
CA ARG A 109 -4.36 3.40 -13.52
C ARG A 109 -4.28 1.97 -13.01
N GLY A 110 -5.41 1.41 -12.61
CA GLY A 110 -5.54 0.02 -12.16
C GLY A 110 -5.52 -0.18 -10.65
N LEU A 111 -5.32 0.87 -9.85
CA LEU A 111 -5.41 0.76 -8.40
C LEU A 111 -6.87 0.55 -7.97
N VAL A 112 -7.12 -0.49 -7.17
CA VAL A 112 -8.47 -0.83 -6.65
C VAL A 112 -8.61 -0.61 -5.14
N HIS A 113 -7.51 -0.28 -4.47
CA HIS A 113 -7.45 0.07 -3.05
C HIS A 113 -6.21 0.94 -2.81
N ARG A 114 -6.04 1.45 -1.59
CA ARG A 114 -4.92 2.32 -1.22
C ARG A 114 -4.24 1.88 0.07
N LEU A 115 -2.97 2.25 0.18
CA LEU A 115 -2.22 2.35 1.42
C LEU A 115 -1.84 3.81 1.64
N ASP A 116 -1.63 4.21 2.89
CA ASP A 116 -1.11 5.55 3.20
C ASP A 116 0.32 5.72 2.67
N VAL A 117 0.74 6.98 2.57
CA VAL A 117 2.03 7.35 1.98
C VAL A 117 3.18 6.61 2.68
N GLU A 118 3.23 6.66 4.01
CA GLU A 118 4.30 6.05 4.81
C GLU A 118 4.09 4.55 5.10
N THR A 119 2.98 3.97 4.62
CA THR A 119 2.70 2.54 4.78
C THR A 119 3.24 1.78 3.57
N SER A 120 4.11 0.80 3.82
CA SER A 120 4.54 -0.16 2.79
C SER A 120 3.58 -1.37 2.72
N GLY A 121 3.59 -2.07 1.59
CA GLY A 121 2.83 -3.33 1.47
C GLY A 121 2.39 -3.66 0.05
N PRO A 122 1.82 -4.86 -0.14
CA PRO A 122 1.35 -5.32 -1.44
C PRO A 122 0.09 -4.57 -1.91
N MET A 123 0.09 -4.19 -3.18
CA MET A 123 -1.00 -3.51 -3.88
C MET A 123 -1.50 -4.38 -5.03
N LEU A 124 -2.77 -4.78 -4.97
CA LEU A 124 -3.46 -5.38 -6.12
C LEU A 124 -3.74 -4.32 -7.20
N VAL A 125 -3.37 -4.64 -8.45
CA VAL A 125 -3.48 -3.76 -9.62
C VAL A 125 -4.18 -4.52 -10.75
N GLY A 126 -5.24 -3.94 -11.31
CA GLY A 126 -5.86 -4.41 -12.55
C GLY A 126 -5.14 -3.83 -13.77
N LYS A 127 -4.57 -4.69 -14.62
CA LYS A 127 -3.90 -4.29 -15.86
C LYS A 127 -4.88 -4.13 -17.01
N THR A 128 -5.86 -5.04 -17.08
CA THR A 128 -6.96 -5.07 -18.06
C THR A 128 -8.27 -4.68 -17.39
N HIS A 129 -9.30 -4.33 -18.17
CA HIS A 129 -10.66 -4.13 -17.62
C HIS A 129 -11.16 -5.35 -16.84
N LYS A 130 -10.94 -6.56 -17.38
CA LYS A 130 -11.33 -7.81 -16.72
C LYS A 130 -10.64 -7.97 -15.37
N GLY A 131 -9.33 -7.75 -15.31
CA GLY A 131 -8.56 -7.82 -14.07
C GLY A 131 -8.94 -6.74 -13.07
N TYR A 132 -9.19 -5.51 -13.53
CA TYR A 132 -9.63 -4.40 -12.68
C TYR A 132 -10.98 -4.66 -12.02
N GLU A 133 -11.98 -5.08 -12.80
CA GLU A 133 -13.30 -5.45 -12.28
C GLU A 133 -13.21 -6.60 -11.29
N HIS A 134 -12.41 -7.64 -11.61
CA HIS A 134 -12.19 -8.76 -10.70
C HIS A 134 -11.55 -8.30 -9.39
N ALA A 135 -10.45 -7.55 -9.47
CA ALA A 135 -9.72 -7.02 -8.32
C ALA A 135 -10.59 -6.11 -7.45
N ARG A 136 -11.37 -5.21 -8.06
CA ARG A 136 -12.31 -4.32 -7.34
C ARG A 136 -13.37 -5.13 -6.61
N ASN A 137 -13.94 -6.15 -7.24
CA ASN A 137 -14.93 -7.02 -6.62
C ASN A 137 -14.34 -7.79 -5.43
N GLN A 138 -13.08 -8.26 -5.51
CA GLN A 138 -12.43 -8.91 -4.35
C GLN A 138 -12.27 -7.93 -3.18
N ILE A 139 -11.84 -6.69 -3.43
CA ILE A 139 -11.73 -5.66 -2.38
C ILE A 139 -13.08 -5.39 -1.72
N LEU A 140 -14.16 -5.29 -2.51
CA LEU A 140 -15.52 -5.06 -2.02
C LEU A 140 -16.07 -6.25 -1.22
N LEU A 141 -15.83 -7.48 -1.67
CA LEU A 141 -16.25 -8.69 -0.97
C LEU A 141 -15.46 -8.95 0.32
N GLY A 142 -14.24 -8.40 0.40
CA GLY A 142 -13.34 -8.55 1.52
C GLY A 142 -12.18 -9.47 1.17
N VAL A 143 -10.97 -8.92 1.15
CA VAL A 143 -9.72 -9.67 1.09
C VAL A 143 -9.07 -9.70 2.46
N LEU A 144 -8.38 -10.80 2.78
CA LEU A 144 -7.54 -10.86 3.98
C LEU A 144 -6.32 -9.95 3.77
N LYS A 145 -6.08 -9.04 4.72
CA LYS A 145 -4.92 -8.17 4.76
C LYS A 145 -4.32 -8.24 6.16
N ASP A 146 -3.11 -8.76 6.25
CA ASP A 146 -2.36 -8.79 7.50
C ASP A 146 -1.27 -7.72 7.47
N TYR A 147 -1.12 -7.00 8.58
CA TYR A 147 -0.12 -5.94 8.74
C TYR A 147 0.77 -6.26 9.93
N VAL A 148 2.05 -5.92 9.79
CA VAL A 148 3.00 -5.91 10.91
C VAL A 148 3.29 -4.45 11.25
N ILE A 149 3.14 -4.10 12.52
CA ILE A 149 3.22 -2.73 13.01
C ILE A 149 4.02 -2.73 14.31
N LEU A 150 4.85 -1.69 14.51
CA LEU A 150 5.44 -1.36 15.81
C LEU A 150 4.63 -0.23 16.43
N VAL A 151 4.17 -0.42 17.67
CA VAL A 151 3.36 0.56 18.41
C VAL A 151 4.07 1.00 19.69
N HIS A 152 3.73 2.18 20.20
CA HIS A 152 4.22 2.65 21.48
C HIS A 152 3.47 2.01 22.66
N GLY A 153 4.21 1.73 23.74
CA GLY A 153 3.67 1.12 24.96
C GLY A 153 3.74 -0.41 24.96
N GLY A 154 3.50 -1.00 26.13
CA GLY A 154 3.41 -2.44 26.31
C GLY A 154 1.97 -2.93 26.41
N PHE A 155 1.76 -4.23 26.15
CA PHE A 155 0.46 -4.86 26.36
C PHE A 155 0.43 -5.51 27.74
N ALA A 156 -0.78 -5.62 28.32
CA ALA A 156 -0.91 -6.40 29.55
C ALA A 156 -0.57 -7.88 29.26
N PRO A 157 0.16 -8.60 30.14
CA PRO A 157 0.59 -9.97 29.88
C PRO A 157 -0.55 -10.95 29.55
N ASP A 158 -1.76 -10.67 30.03
CA ASP A 158 -2.98 -11.44 29.79
C ASP A 158 -3.77 -10.99 28.54
N ARG A 159 -3.34 -9.90 27.88
CA ARG A 159 -4.00 -9.29 26.72
C ARG A 159 -3.08 -9.22 25.50
N VAL A 160 -2.70 -10.40 24.99
CA VAL A 160 -1.85 -10.56 23.80
C VAL A 160 -2.64 -10.60 22.48
N ARG A 161 -3.97 -10.53 22.52
CA ARG A 161 -4.87 -10.47 21.37
C ARG A 161 -6.07 -9.58 21.67
N GLY A 162 -6.67 -9.03 20.64
CA GLY A 162 -7.91 -8.28 20.79
C GLY A 162 -8.56 -7.87 19.49
N GLU A 163 -9.74 -7.28 19.64
CA GLU A 163 -10.54 -6.77 18.55
C GLU A 163 -10.91 -5.31 18.87
N CYS A 164 -10.95 -4.48 17.84
CA CYS A 164 -11.36 -3.09 17.92
C CYS A 164 -12.50 -2.89 16.92
N HIS A 165 -13.71 -2.64 17.43
CA HIS A 165 -14.92 -2.37 16.64
C HIS A 165 -15.40 -0.95 16.92
N LEU A 166 -14.67 0.02 16.37
CA LEU A 166 -14.98 1.44 16.53
C LEU A 166 -15.22 2.04 15.15
N ALA A 167 -16.31 2.79 15.02
CA ALA A 167 -16.61 3.50 13.79
C ALA A 167 -15.66 4.69 13.61
N ILE A 168 -15.29 4.96 12.36
CA ILE A 168 -14.33 5.99 11.96
C ILE A 168 -15.08 7.07 11.18
N ASP A 169 -15.02 8.30 11.68
CA ASP A 169 -15.46 9.48 10.95
C ASP A 169 -14.31 10.07 10.14
N THR A 170 -14.59 10.31 8.85
CA THR A 170 -13.67 10.88 7.88
C THR A 170 -14.15 12.23 7.36
N SER A 171 -15.21 12.81 7.93
CA SER A 171 -15.85 14.05 7.47
C SER A 171 -14.89 15.24 7.34
N THR A 172 -13.91 15.32 8.24
CA THR A 172 -12.89 16.39 8.28
C THR A 172 -11.55 15.99 7.66
N TYR A 173 -11.44 14.79 7.06
CA TYR A 173 -10.16 14.27 6.57
C TYR A 173 -9.54 15.12 5.48
N LEU A 174 -10.35 15.64 4.54
CA LEU A 174 -9.85 16.47 3.43
C LEU A 174 -9.20 17.78 3.91
N GLU A 175 -9.62 18.29 5.06
CA GLU A 175 -9.11 19.55 5.64
C GLU A 175 -7.94 19.30 6.59
N THR A 176 -8.00 18.21 7.37
CA THR A 176 -7.09 17.98 8.50
C THR A 176 -6.04 16.90 8.26
N GLY A 177 -6.26 16.02 7.28
CA GLY A 177 -5.49 14.79 7.08
C GLY A 177 -5.66 13.77 8.21
N LYS A 178 -6.66 13.95 9.09
CA LYS A 178 -6.90 13.10 10.27
C LYS A 178 -8.30 12.49 10.23
N VAL A 179 -8.45 11.38 10.94
CA VAL A 179 -9.73 10.72 11.18
C VAL A 179 -9.98 10.64 12.69
N SER A 180 -11.24 10.48 13.10
CA SER A 180 -11.62 10.35 14.51
C SER A 180 -12.51 9.13 14.73
N VAL A 181 -12.52 8.63 15.96
CA VAL A 181 -13.50 7.64 16.39
C VAL A 181 -14.80 8.36 16.74
N ASP A 182 -15.87 8.03 16.04
CA ASP A 182 -17.21 8.58 16.28
C ASP A 182 -18.27 7.54 15.93
N ALA A 183 -19.31 7.42 16.76
CA ALA A 183 -20.38 6.42 16.57
C ALA A 183 -21.24 6.67 15.31
N GLY A 184 -21.28 7.90 14.80
CA GLY A 184 -21.91 8.25 13.52
C GLY A 184 -21.03 8.03 12.29
N GLY A 185 -19.78 7.58 12.49
CA GLY A 185 -18.84 7.29 11.40
C GLY A 185 -19.13 5.97 10.67
N GLN A 186 -18.23 5.59 9.77
CA GLN A 186 -18.30 4.32 9.05
C GLN A 186 -17.81 3.17 9.94
N ALA A 187 -18.51 2.03 9.92
CA ALA A 187 -18.12 0.86 10.69
C ALA A 187 -16.73 0.36 10.28
N ALA A 188 -15.82 0.24 11.25
CA ALA A 188 -14.49 -0.32 11.05
C ALA A 188 -14.20 -1.42 12.08
N SER A 189 -13.36 -2.38 11.70
CA SER A 189 -13.00 -3.50 12.55
C SER A 189 -11.55 -3.91 12.30
N THR A 190 -10.80 -4.04 13.38
CA THR A 190 -9.40 -4.50 13.35
C THR A 190 -9.22 -5.58 14.41
N VAL A 191 -8.68 -6.72 14.00
CA VAL A 191 -8.22 -7.77 14.92
C VAL A 191 -6.70 -7.68 15.00
N TRP A 192 -6.16 -7.82 16.20
CA TRP A 192 -4.71 -7.72 16.43
C TRP A 192 -4.22 -8.81 17.37
N GLU A 193 -2.94 -9.13 17.22
CA GLU A 193 -2.18 -9.97 18.15
C GLU A 193 -0.78 -9.40 18.35
N VAL A 194 -0.23 -9.57 19.56
CA VAL A 194 1.14 -9.18 19.89
C VAL A 194 2.09 -10.24 19.38
N LEU A 195 3.06 -9.83 18.57
CA LEU A 195 4.11 -10.73 18.05
C LEU A 195 5.34 -10.75 18.95
N ALA A 196 5.75 -9.58 19.45
CA ALA A 196 6.89 -9.40 20.34
C ALA A 196 6.78 -8.04 21.05
N GLU A 197 7.48 -7.91 22.18
CA GLU A 197 7.70 -6.66 22.88
C GLU A 197 9.18 -6.28 22.83
N TYR A 198 9.44 -4.99 22.70
CA TYR A 198 10.80 -4.45 22.60
C TYR A 198 10.91 -3.28 23.55
N GLN A 199 12.07 -3.13 24.18
CA GLN A 199 12.39 -1.94 24.97
C GLN A 199 13.22 -0.98 24.11
N SER A 200 12.82 0.28 24.12
CA SER A 200 13.63 1.34 23.53
C SER A 200 14.96 1.45 24.28
N PRO A 201 16.11 1.34 23.60
CA PRO A 201 17.41 1.50 24.26
C PRO A 201 17.64 2.93 24.78
N GLU A 202 16.93 3.92 24.23
CA GLU A 202 17.07 5.33 24.59
C GLU A 202 16.11 5.74 25.72
N THR A 203 14.83 5.34 25.62
CA THR A 203 13.80 5.76 26.58
C THR A 203 13.53 4.72 27.67
N ARG A 204 13.96 3.47 27.47
CA ARG A 204 13.62 2.29 28.31
C ARG A 204 12.12 2.05 28.47
N GLU A 205 11.32 2.66 27.61
CA GLU A 205 9.89 2.37 27.41
C GLU A 205 9.72 1.08 26.60
#